data_AF-A0AAD9NRQ9-F1
#
_entry.id   AF-A0AAD9NRQ9-F1
#
_cell.length_a   1.000
_cell.length_b   1.000
_cell.length_c   1.000
_cell.angle_alpha   90.00
_cell.angle_beta   90.00
_cell.angle_gamma   90.00
#
_symmetry.space_group_name_H-M   'P 1'
#
loop_
_entity.id
_entity.type
_entity.pdbx_description
1 polymer ?
#
loop_
_entity_poly.entity_id
_entity_poly.type
_entity_poly.pdbx_seq_one_letter_code
_entity_poly.pdbx_strand_id
1 'polypeptide(L)'
;MGRGARKGSTGGGGASKKWQMNVYDRTEAMAIDVDRGLCQSRDQKGWHGCRSNKGVSGYGKYYYEATVTDEGLCRVGWSTMKAKLDLGTDNQSYGFGGTGKKSFNRQFDSYGETYGLSDVLGCYINLDDMTIKWSKNGVDFGDAYVIQGNLKNAAFFAAVCLKNAELKFNFGDSPFAYPPQGGYQALSKAPSECVVESTICSNAAQVGPAKRPPNAPYAIIIEPSRELAEQTCNQIKKFKKHLKNPTVTDVLLVGGTGAKEQVDTLMRGVDIVVGTPGRMADFISTGKLSLVAVRFFVLDEADGLLAQGNTELINRLHRQIPGVTSDGKRLQMVVCSATLHSFDVRKMADRLMHFPTWIDLKGQDSVPETVHHVVLMVDPRKDQRWKQPGNHITTDEVHAKDRLNHNVETPGQSPLIGQYCPTSDEQVYWSV
;
A
#
# COMPACT_ATOMS: atom_id res chain seq x y z
N MET A 1 -36.83 -26.45 40.29
CA MET A 1 -37.35 -26.00 38.99
C MET A 1 -36.85 -24.58 38.75
N GLY A 2 -36.17 -24.33 37.63
CA GLY A 2 -35.62 -23.01 37.31
C GLY A 2 -34.49 -23.10 36.29
N ARG A 3 -34.81 -23.41 35.03
CA ARG A 3 -33.85 -23.38 33.91
C ARG A 3 -33.62 -21.91 33.51
N GLY A 4 -32.47 -21.37 33.85
CA GLY A 4 -32.00 -20.08 33.32
C GLY A 4 -31.50 -20.24 31.88
N ALA A 5 -32.23 -19.70 30.92
CA ALA A 5 -31.85 -19.68 29.51
C ALA A 5 -30.67 -18.71 29.29
N ARG A 6 -29.53 -19.24 28.84
CA ARG A 6 -28.45 -18.44 28.26
C ARG A 6 -28.92 -17.89 26.91
N LYS A 7 -29.14 -16.57 26.81
CA LYS A 7 -29.25 -15.87 25.53
C LYS A 7 -27.89 -15.93 24.83
N GLY A 8 -27.78 -16.78 23.81
CA GLY A 8 -26.67 -16.74 22.86
C GLY A 8 -26.81 -15.47 22.01
N SER A 9 -25.82 -14.58 22.06
CA SER A 9 -25.71 -13.48 21.11
C SER A 9 -25.33 -14.04 19.74
N THR A 10 -26.31 -14.19 18.85
CA THR A 10 -26.08 -14.43 17.44
C THR A 10 -25.45 -13.19 16.82
N GLY A 11 -24.13 -13.21 16.66
CA GLY A 11 -23.40 -12.21 15.87
C GLY A 11 -23.74 -12.39 14.39
N GLY A 12 -24.83 -11.76 13.95
CA GLY A 12 -25.12 -11.60 12.53
C GLY A 12 -24.15 -10.57 11.95
N GLY A 13 -23.39 -10.95 10.92
CA GLY A 13 -22.66 -10.01 10.08
C GLY A 13 -23.65 -9.10 9.38
N GLY A 14 -23.97 -7.95 9.99
CA GLY A 14 -24.96 -7.01 9.48
C GLY A 14 -24.49 -6.33 8.19
N ALA A 15 -25.38 -6.26 7.20
CA ALA A 15 -25.19 -5.42 6.03
C ALA A 15 -24.84 -3.98 6.46
N SER A 16 -23.80 -3.40 5.84
CA SER A 16 -23.40 -2.02 6.17
C SER A 16 -24.54 -1.07 5.86
N LYS A 17 -24.91 -0.21 6.82
CA LYS A 17 -25.91 0.84 6.57
C LYS A 17 -25.40 1.91 5.59
N LYS A 18 -24.07 2.07 5.47
CA LYS A 18 -23.41 3.11 4.68
C LYS A 18 -23.17 2.69 3.22
N TRP A 19 -23.27 3.65 2.29
CA TRP A 19 -22.82 3.49 0.91
C TRP A 19 -21.31 3.67 0.82
N GLN A 20 -20.62 2.71 0.20
CA GLN A 20 -19.16 2.68 0.18
C GLN A 20 -18.63 1.76 -0.93
N MET A 21 -17.34 1.88 -1.25
CA MET A 21 -16.67 0.95 -2.16
C MET A 21 -16.50 -0.43 -1.51
N ASN A 22 -16.71 -1.49 -2.29
CA ASN A 22 -16.76 -2.86 -1.78
C ASN A 22 -15.39 -3.54 -1.84
N VAL A 23 -14.76 -3.74 -0.68
CA VAL A 23 -13.44 -4.41 -0.56
C VAL A 23 -13.42 -5.86 -1.04
N TYR A 24 -14.59 -6.48 -1.18
CA TYR A 24 -14.74 -7.86 -1.65
C TYR A 24 -15.01 -7.96 -3.16
N ASP A 25 -15.45 -6.86 -3.78
CA ASP A 25 -15.79 -6.80 -5.21
C ASP A 25 -14.81 -5.88 -5.94
N ARG A 26 -13.56 -6.34 -6.01
CA ARG A 26 -12.43 -5.60 -6.60
C ARG A 26 -11.40 -6.54 -7.19
N THR A 27 -10.59 -6.05 -8.14
CA THR A 27 -9.43 -6.79 -8.64
C THR A 27 -8.26 -6.72 -7.66
N GLU A 28 -7.26 -7.59 -7.85
CA GLU A 28 -6.17 -7.82 -6.90
C GLU A 28 -5.37 -6.55 -6.54
N ALA A 29 -5.01 -5.72 -7.52
CA ALA A 29 -4.20 -4.52 -7.31
C ALA A 29 -5.04 -3.24 -7.09
N MET A 30 -6.35 -3.38 -6.89
CA MET A 30 -7.18 -2.27 -6.43
C MET A 30 -7.03 -2.14 -4.91
N ALA A 31 -6.61 -0.99 -4.39
CA ALA A 31 -6.65 -0.68 -2.97
C ALA A 31 -7.85 0.22 -2.66
N ILE A 32 -8.45 0.01 -1.49
CA ILE A 32 -9.53 0.85 -0.96
C ILE A 32 -9.07 1.31 0.43
N ASP A 33 -9.28 2.58 0.74
CA ASP A 33 -8.94 3.14 2.04
C ASP A 33 -9.87 2.65 3.17
N VAL A 34 -9.55 3.07 4.40
CA VAL A 34 -10.27 2.63 5.60
C VAL A 34 -11.70 3.16 5.64
N ASP A 35 -11.94 4.39 5.15
CA ASP A 35 -13.27 5.00 5.10
C ASP A 35 -14.12 4.50 3.92
N ARG A 36 -13.48 3.71 3.04
CA ARG A 36 -14.07 3.06 1.86
C ARG A 36 -14.65 4.05 0.86
N GLY A 37 -14.06 5.24 0.82
CA GLY A 37 -14.39 6.31 -0.11
C GLY A 37 -13.29 6.58 -1.13
N LEU A 38 -12.07 6.05 -0.95
CA LEU A 38 -10.94 6.32 -1.83
C LEU A 38 -10.43 5.01 -2.43
N CYS A 39 -10.39 4.94 -3.76
CA CYS A 39 -9.90 3.81 -4.53
C CYS A 39 -8.59 4.18 -5.22
N GLN A 40 -7.60 3.29 -5.18
CA GLN A 40 -6.28 3.52 -5.77
C GLN A 40 -5.77 2.25 -6.44
N SER A 41 -5.14 2.39 -7.60
CA SER A 41 -4.31 1.32 -8.19
C SER A 41 -2.95 1.92 -8.51
N ARG A 42 -1.86 1.21 -8.18
CA ARG A 42 -0.47 1.61 -8.50
C ARG A 42 0.12 0.82 -9.67
N ASP A 43 -0.68 -0.04 -10.30
CA ASP A 43 -0.24 -0.81 -11.48
C ASP A 43 -0.24 0.10 -12.73
N GLN A 44 0.95 0.31 -13.28
CA GLN A 44 1.19 1.12 -14.48
C GLN A 44 0.77 0.42 -15.79
N LYS A 45 0.55 -0.89 -15.77
CA LYS A 45 0.25 -1.68 -16.97
C LYS A 45 -1.20 -2.13 -16.99
N GLY A 46 -1.66 -2.71 -15.89
CA GLY A 46 -2.99 -3.30 -15.75
C GLY A 46 -4.10 -2.32 -15.39
N TRP A 47 -5.30 -2.65 -15.83
CA TRP A 47 -6.54 -2.01 -15.39
C TRP A 47 -7.15 -2.80 -14.23
N HIS A 48 -7.50 -2.09 -13.17
CA HIS A 48 -8.00 -2.69 -11.93
C HIS A 48 -9.32 -2.03 -11.57
N GLY A 49 -10.34 -2.80 -11.19
CA GLY A 49 -11.69 -2.28 -11.00
C GLY A 49 -12.32 -2.65 -9.67
N CYS A 50 -13.37 -1.92 -9.31
CA CYS A 50 -14.16 -2.14 -8.11
C CYS A 50 -15.59 -1.62 -8.30
N ARG A 51 -16.55 -2.21 -7.56
CA ARG A 51 -17.92 -1.73 -7.42
C ARG A 51 -18.21 -1.28 -6.00
N SER A 52 -19.24 -0.45 -5.86
CA SER A 52 -19.84 -0.10 -4.57
C SER A 52 -20.56 -1.29 -3.93
N ASN A 53 -20.79 -1.22 -2.61
CA ASN A 53 -21.46 -2.28 -1.86
C ASN A 53 -22.98 -2.33 -2.10
N LYS A 54 -23.55 -1.29 -2.71
CA LYS A 54 -24.98 -1.14 -2.98
C LYS A 54 -25.17 -0.59 -4.39
N GLY A 55 -26.30 -0.93 -4.98
CA GLY A 55 -26.74 -0.42 -6.26
C GLY A 55 -28.18 0.06 -6.19
N VAL A 56 -28.63 0.70 -7.27
CA VAL A 56 -30.01 1.15 -7.44
C VAL A 56 -30.70 0.36 -8.54
N SER A 57 -31.98 0.09 -8.38
CA SER A 57 -32.81 -0.63 -9.35
C SER A 57 -34.25 -0.10 -9.34
N GLY A 58 -35.05 -0.51 -10.33
CA GLY A 58 -36.46 -0.10 -10.41
C GLY A 58 -36.60 1.26 -11.09
N TYR A 59 -36.88 2.30 -10.31
CA TYR A 59 -37.23 3.64 -10.79
C TYR A 59 -36.40 4.72 -10.08
N GLY A 60 -36.48 5.94 -10.60
CA GLY A 60 -35.89 7.14 -10.02
C GLY A 60 -34.58 7.59 -10.67
N LYS A 61 -34.12 8.75 -10.21
CA LYS A 61 -32.96 9.49 -10.73
C LYS A 61 -31.87 9.59 -9.67
N TYR A 62 -30.72 8.98 -9.90
CA TYR A 62 -29.67 8.87 -8.89
C TYR A 62 -28.35 9.46 -9.33
N TYR A 63 -27.58 9.91 -8.35
CA TYR A 63 -26.36 10.68 -8.54
C TYR A 63 -25.30 10.35 -7.49
N TYR A 64 -24.03 10.39 -7.91
CA TYR A 64 -22.86 10.42 -7.03
C TYR A 64 -21.72 11.23 -7.65
N GLU A 65 -20.75 11.64 -6.84
CA GLU A 65 -19.52 12.28 -7.32
C GLU A 65 -18.32 11.34 -7.23
N ALA A 66 -17.43 11.46 -8.22
CA ALA A 66 -16.09 10.91 -8.18
C ALA A 66 -15.06 12.02 -8.47
N THR A 67 -14.17 12.28 -7.52
CA THR A 67 -13.08 13.24 -7.65
C THR A 67 -11.80 12.52 -8.01
N VAL A 68 -11.12 12.97 -9.05
CA VAL A 68 -9.81 12.42 -9.44
C VAL A 68 -8.73 13.05 -8.57
N THR A 69 -7.96 12.24 -7.86
CA THR A 69 -6.92 12.70 -6.92
C THR A 69 -5.50 12.35 -7.37
N ASP A 70 -5.36 11.81 -8.58
CA ASP A 70 -4.07 11.45 -9.20
C ASP A 70 -4.12 11.59 -10.73
N GLU A 71 -2.97 11.62 -11.40
CA GLU A 71 -2.84 11.85 -12.86
C GLU A 71 -3.04 10.59 -13.72
N GLY A 72 -3.26 9.44 -13.07
CA GLY A 72 -3.46 8.17 -13.76
C GLY A 72 -4.71 8.10 -14.64
N LEU A 73 -4.78 7.02 -15.42
CA LEU A 73 -5.93 6.77 -16.28
C LEU A 73 -7.05 6.11 -15.47
N CYS A 74 -8.26 6.62 -15.63
CA CYS A 74 -9.43 6.09 -14.97
C CYS A 74 -10.65 6.03 -15.90
N ARG A 75 -11.57 5.13 -15.56
CA ARG A 75 -12.96 5.11 -16.02
C ARG A 75 -13.88 5.02 -14.81
N VAL A 76 -14.95 5.80 -14.82
CA VAL A 76 -15.97 5.81 -13.76
C VAL A 76 -17.37 5.67 -14.39
N GLY A 77 -18.30 5.05 -13.68
CA GLY A 77 -19.65 4.89 -14.18
C GLY A 77 -20.47 3.86 -13.42
N TRP A 78 -21.21 3.05 -14.18
CA TRP A 78 -22.22 2.16 -13.66
C TRP A 78 -22.05 0.76 -14.23
N SER A 79 -22.27 -0.26 -13.41
CA SER A 79 -22.29 -1.63 -13.88
C SER A 79 -23.25 -2.51 -13.10
N THR A 80 -23.71 -3.59 -13.74
CA THR A 80 -24.48 -4.62 -13.06
C THR A 80 -23.56 -5.60 -12.32
N MET A 81 -24.11 -6.43 -11.45
CA MET A 81 -23.35 -7.52 -10.79
C MET A 81 -22.78 -8.54 -11.77
N LYS A 82 -23.34 -8.65 -12.98
CA LYS A 82 -22.88 -9.58 -14.03
C LYS A 82 -21.70 -9.02 -14.84
N ALA A 83 -21.40 -7.73 -14.69
CA ALA A 83 -20.30 -7.11 -15.42
C ALA A 83 -18.94 -7.57 -14.92
N LYS A 84 -17.96 -7.47 -15.80
CA LYS A 84 -16.52 -7.43 -15.49
C LYS A 84 -16.20 -6.15 -14.74
N LEU A 85 -15.16 -6.22 -13.91
CA LEU A 85 -14.62 -5.05 -13.22
C LEU A 85 -13.79 -4.15 -14.14
N ASP A 86 -13.39 -4.64 -15.32
CA ASP A 86 -12.85 -3.81 -16.38
C ASP A 86 -13.99 -3.04 -17.07
N LEU A 87 -14.38 -1.92 -16.45
CA LEU A 87 -15.57 -1.14 -16.77
C LEU A 87 -15.62 -0.72 -18.25
N GLY A 88 -16.74 -1.01 -18.91
CA GLY A 88 -17.00 -0.68 -20.32
C GLY A 88 -16.53 -1.74 -21.33
N THR A 89 -15.96 -2.86 -20.87
CA THR A 89 -15.45 -3.93 -21.74
C THR A 89 -16.41 -5.10 -21.97
N ASP A 90 -17.67 -4.93 -21.55
CA ASP A 90 -18.78 -5.83 -21.79
C ASP A 90 -20.10 -5.06 -21.97
N ASN A 91 -21.19 -5.78 -22.20
CA ASN A 91 -22.54 -5.21 -22.37
C ASN A 91 -23.31 -5.05 -21.05
N GLN A 92 -22.64 -5.09 -19.90
CA GLN A 92 -23.22 -4.97 -18.56
C GLN A 92 -22.66 -3.75 -17.80
N SER A 93 -21.78 -2.97 -18.42
CA SER A 93 -21.06 -1.87 -17.79
C SER A 93 -20.92 -0.67 -18.73
N TYR A 94 -21.12 0.51 -18.16
CA TYR A 94 -21.09 1.80 -18.83
C TYR A 94 -20.04 2.67 -18.17
N GLY A 95 -19.00 3.05 -18.91
CA GLY A 95 -17.91 3.87 -18.40
C GLY A 95 -17.79 5.20 -19.13
N PHE A 96 -17.24 6.18 -18.42
CA PHE A 96 -16.67 7.41 -18.96
C PHE A 96 -15.23 7.53 -18.46
N GLY A 97 -14.29 7.81 -19.36
CA GLY A 97 -12.85 7.82 -19.07
C GLY A 97 -12.18 9.17 -19.29
N GLY A 98 -11.07 9.40 -18.58
CA GLY A 98 -10.34 10.67 -18.54
C GLY A 98 -9.87 11.21 -19.90
N THR A 99 -9.84 10.36 -20.93
CA THR A 99 -9.50 10.73 -22.31
C THR A 99 -10.68 11.32 -23.11
N GLY A 100 -11.79 11.67 -22.45
CA GLY A 100 -12.98 12.21 -23.13
C GLY A 100 -13.72 11.15 -23.95
N LYS A 101 -13.74 9.91 -23.44
CA LYS A 101 -14.37 8.78 -24.14
C LYS A 101 -15.33 8.03 -23.23
N LYS A 102 -16.51 7.76 -23.76
CA LYS A 102 -17.47 6.82 -23.16
C LYS A 102 -17.16 5.40 -23.66
N SER A 103 -17.19 4.42 -22.77
CA SER A 103 -16.92 3.00 -23.06
C SER A 103 -18.08 2.07 -22.76
N PHE A 104 -18.49 1.26 -23.74
CA PHE A 104 -19.49 0.19 -23.61
C PHE A 104 -19.16 -0.95 -24.57
N ASN A 105 -19.25 -2.20 -24.10
CA ASN A 105 -19.00 -3.40 -24.92
C ASN A 105 -17.69 -3.35 -25.74
N ARG A 106 -16.60 -2.85 -25.14
CA ARG A 106 -15.27 -2.64 -25.76
C ARG A 106 -15.23 -1.61 -26.89
N GLN A 107 -16.31 -0.85 -27.09
CA GLN A 107 -16.33 0.32 -27.97
C GLN A 107 -16.02 1.57 -27.13
N PHE A 108 -15.25 2.48 -27.70
CA PHE A 108 -14.74 3.68 -27.04
C PHE A 108 -14.97 4.90 -27.92
N ASP A 109 -16.07 5.60 -27.67
CA ASP A 109 -16.54 6.71 -28.50
C ASP A 109 -16.28 8.04 -27.80
N SER A 110 -16.04 9.10 -28.57
CA SER A 110 -15.88 10.45 -28.04
C SER A 110 -17.17 10.90 -27.32
N TYR A 111 -17.01 11.45 -26.12
CA TYR A 111 -18.11 11.98 -25.30
C TYR A 111 -17.55 12.92 -24.23
N GLY A 112 -18.22 14.05 -24.01
CA GLY A 112 -17.80 15.05 -23.04
C GLY A 112 -16.40 15.58 -23.37
N GLU A 113 -15.62 15.83 -22.31
CA GLU A 113 -14.26 16.37 -22.39
C GLU A 113 -13.26 15.49 -21.65
N THR A 114 -11.97 15.74 -21.89
CA THR A 114 -10.92 15.14 -21.06
C THR A 114 -11.00 15.64 -19.62
N TYR A 115 -10.60 14.80 -18.67
CA TYR A 115 -10.55 15.16 -17.26
C TYR A 115 -9.37 14.46 -16.56
N GLY A 116 -8.89 15.04 -15.47
CA GLY A 116 -7.72 14.57 -14.75
C GLY A 116 -7.70 15.06 -13.31
N LEU A 117 -6.50 15.18 -12.74
CA LEU A 117 -6.28 15.58 -11.35
C LEU A 117 -7.13 16.80 -10.95
N SER A 118 -7.81 16.69 -9.82
CA SER A 118 -8.72 17.68 -9.21
C SER A 118 -10.09 17.85 -9.88
N ASP A 119 -10.36 17.24 -11.04
CA ASP A 119 -11.69 17.28 -11.63
C ASP A 119 -12.70 16.44 -10.82
N VAL A 120 -13.93 16.95 -10.71
CA VAL A 120 -15.05 16.28 -10.06
C VAL A 120 -16.08 15.85 -11.10
N LEU A 121 -16.33 14.55 -11.16
CA LEU A 121 -17.24 13.93 -12.09
C LEU A 121 -18.56 13.65 -11.38
N GLY A 122 -19.62 14.31 -11.84
CA GLY A 122 -20.99 13.98 -11.46
C GLY A 122 -21.47 12.81 -12.32
N CYS A 123 -21.84 11.70 -11.69
CA CYS A 123 -22.28 10.48 -12.37
C CYS A 123 -23.79 10.31 -12.19
N TYR A 124 -24.55 10.37 -13.26
CA TYR A 124 -26.02 10.37 -13.24
C TYR A 124 -26.56 9.09 -13.86
N ILE A 125 -27.61 8.52 -13.25
CA ILE A 125 -28.42 7.46 -13.84
C ILE A 125 -29.91 7.78 -13.64
N ASN A 126 -30.67 7.71 -14.72
CA ASN A 126 -32.12 7.88 -14.71
C ASN A 126 -32.76 6.55 -15.09
N LEU A 127 -33.34 5.85 -14.11
CA LEU A 127 -33.98 4.56 -14.33
C LEU A 127 -35.41 4.71 -14.88
N ASP A 128 -36.00 5.90 -14.78
CA ASP A 128 -37.33 6.17 -15.35
C ASP A 128 -37.24 6.25 -16.88
N ASP A 129 -36.25 7.01 -17.39
CA ASP A 129 -36.02 7.19 -18.83
C ASP A 129 -34.94 6.26 -19.39
N MET A 130 -34.33 5.44 -18.53
CA MET A 130 -33.26 4.51 -18.89
C MET A 130 -32.05 5.20 -19.52
N THR A 131 -31.58 6.31 -18.95
CA THR A 131 -30.42 7.07 -19.46
C THR A 131 -29.28 7.18 -18.45
N ILE A 132 -28.06 7.35 -18.96
CA ILE A 132 -26.85 7.60 -18.17
C ILE A 132 -26.12 8.80 -18.77
N LYS A 133 -25.66 9.70 -17.89
CA LYS A 133 -24.87 10.88 -18.28
C LYS A 133 -23.83 11.26 -17.22
N TRP A 134 -22.93 12.15 -17.59
CA TRP A 134 -21.91 12.71 -16.71
C TRP A 134 -21.88 14.24 -16.79
N SER A 135 -21.40 14.85 -15.70
CA SER A 135 -20.95 16.24 -15.68
C SER A 135 -19.51 16.32 -15.22
N LYS A 136 -18.76 17.33 -15.68
CA LYS A 136 -17.44 17.67 -15.15
C LYS A 136 -17.50 19.03 -14.48
N ASN A 137 -17.13 19.12 -13.21
CA ASN A 137 -17.13 20.37 -12.44
C ASN A 137 -18.46 21.14 -12.54
N GLY A 138 -19.58 20.39 -12.50
CA GLY A 138 -20.94 20.91 -12.63
C GLY A 138 -21.43 21.17 -14.06
N VAL A 139 -20.57 21.08 -15.08
CA VAL A 139 -20.95 21.24 -16.50
C VAL A 139 -21.48 19.92 -17.06
N ASP A 140 -22.75 19.88 -17.42
CA ASP A 140 -23.45 18.71 -17.97
C ASP A 140 -23.05 18.43 -19.43
N PHE A 141 -22.72 17.18 -19.74
CA PHE A 141 -22.38 16.73 -21.10
C PHE A 141 -23.56 16.15 -21.87
N GLY A 142 -24.74 16.06 -21.26
CA GLY A 142 -25.91 15.42 -21.85
C GLY A 142 -25.83 13.89 -21.86
N ASP A 143 -26.89 13.26 -22.35
CA ASP A 143 -27.04 11.80 -22.31
C ASP A 143 -25.94 11.08 -23.09
N ALA A 144 -25.18 10.22 -22.40
CA ALA A 144 -24.15 9.39 -23.02
C ALA A 144 -24.72 8.06 -23.52
N TYR A 145 -25.67 7.48 -22.78
CA TYR A 145 -26.24 6.18 -23.08
C TYR A 145 -27.75 6.15 -22.87
N VAL A 146 -28.41 5.36 -23.71
CA VAL A 146 -29.70 4.73 -23.39
C VAL A 146 -29.40 3.30 -22.95
N ILE A 147 -29.84 2.94 -21.75
CA ILE A 147 -29.65 1.62 -21.16
C ILE A 147 -30.46 0.61 -21.97
N GLN A 148 -29.84 -0.52 -22.29
CA GLN A 148 -30.48 -1.54 -23.11
C GLN A 148 -31.70 -2.13 -22.40
N GLY A 149 -32.80 -2.38 -23.13
CA GLY A 149 -34.07 -2.80 -22.53
C GLY A 149 -34.02 -4.13 -21.77
N ASN A 150 -33.08 -5.04 -22.12
CA ASN A 150 -32.82 -6.27 -21.38
C ASN A 150 -32.22 -6.04 -19.99
N LEU A 151 -31.73 -4.83 -19.69
CA LEU A 151 -31.20 -4.43 -18.38
C LEU A 151 -32.19 -3.60 -17.55
N LYS A 152 -33.44 -3.43 -18.00
CA LYS A 152 -34.46 -2.62 -17.29
C LYS A 152 -34.68 -3.01 -15.83
N ASN A 153 -34.59 -4.30 -15.53
CA ASN A 153 -34.78 -4.82 -14.17
C ASN A 153 -33.44 -5.10 -13.45
N ALA A 154 -32.31 -4.66 -14.02
CA ALA A 154 -31.01 -4.85 -13.39
C ALA A 154 -30.78 -3.79 -12.30
N ALA A 155 -29.99 -4.16 -11.30
CA ALA A 155 -29.41 -3.21 -10.37
C ALA A 155 -28.09 -2.66 -10.91
N PHE A 156 -27.89 -1.35 -10.76
CA PHE A 156 -26.71 -0.63 -11.18
C PHE A 156 -25.92 -0.13 -9.99
N PHE A 157 -24.65 -0.50 -9.94
CA PHE A 157 -23.70 -0.17 -8.89
C PHE A 157 -22.76 0.90 -9.42
N ALA A 158 -22.40 1.87 -8.57
CA ALA A 158 -21.29 2.77 -8.88
C ALA A 158 -20.02 1.93 -9.04
N ALA A 159 -19.27 2.17 -10.12
CA ALA A 159 -18.16 1.34 -10.54
C ALA A 159 -16.99 2.18 -11.05
N VAL A 160 -15.79 1.68 -10.84
CA VAL A 160 -14.55 2.34 -11.23
C VAL A 160 -13.54 1.34 -11.79
N CYS A 161 -12.73 1.81 -12.73
CA CYS A 161 -11.59 1.09 -13.27
C CYS A 161 -10.38 2.04 -13.37
N LEU A 162 -9.25 1.67 -12.76
CA LEU A 162 -8.08 2.52 -12.54
C LEU A 162 -6.82 1.86 -13.12
N LYS A 163 -5.92 2.68 -13.65
CA LYS A 163 -4.58 2.33 -14.09
C LYS A 163 -3.60 3.40 -13.63
N ASN A 164 -2.81 3.06 -12.61
CA ASN A 164 -1.93 3.98 -11.88
C ASN A 164 -2.62 5.28 -11.44
N ALA A 165 -3.82 5.18 -10.87
CA ALA A 165 -4.71 6.31 -10.59
C ALA A 165 -5.36 6.18 -9.21
N GLU A 166 -5.93 7.28 -8.73
CA GLU A 166 -6.69 7.38 -7.49
C GLU A 166 -7.95 8.23 -7.66
N LEU A 167 -9.09 7.73 -7.18
CA LEU A 167 -10.38 8.42 -7.21
C LEU A 167 -11.07 8.35 -5.84
N LYS A 168 -11.63 9.49 -5.41
CA LYS A 168 -12.46 9.63 -4.21
C LYS A 168 -13.93 9.67 -4.59
N PHE A 169 -14.77 8.93 -3.87
CA PHE A 169 -16.21 8.83 -4.08
C PHE A 169 -16.98 9.54 -2.99
N ASN A 170 -18.03 10.24 -3.39
CA ASN A 170 -19.06 10.76 -2.51
C ASN A 170 -20.42 10.25 -3.00
N PHE A 171 -21.07 9.39 -2.20
CA PHE A 171 -22.40 8.86 -2.50
C PHE A 171 -23.54 9.73 -1.97
N GLY A 172 -23.21 10.86 -1.31
CA GLY A 172 -24.13 11.80 -0.67
C GLY A 172 -24.14 11.74 0.85
N ASP A 173 -23.16 11.08 1.46
CA ASP A 173 -22.91 11.09 2.92
C ASP A 173 -22.21 12.39 3.36
N SER A 174 -21.79 13.21 2.40
CA SER A 174 -21.20 14.54 2.59
C SER A 174 -21.73 15.48 1.51
N PRO A 175 -21.70 16.82 1.71
CA PRO A 175 -22.11 17.77 0.68
C PRO A 175 -21.37 17.51 -0.65
N PHE A 176 -22.11 17.52 -1.75
CA PHE A 176 -21.52 17.45 -3.09
C PHE A 176 -20.82 18.76 -3.44
N ALA A 177 -19.71 18.69 -4.17
CA ALA A 177 -19.06 19.88 -4.72
C ALA A 177 -19.95 20.56 -5.77
N TYR A 178 -20.66 19.76 -6.57
CA TYR A 178 -21.56 20.19 -7.63
C TYR A 178 -22.90 19.46 -7.51
N PRO A 179 -23.82 19.95 -6.65
CA PRO A 179 -25.09 19.29 -6.41
C PRO A 179 -25.90 19.03 -7.69
N PRO A 180 -26.55 17.87 -7.81
CA PRO A 180 -27.25 17.49 -9.03
C PRO A 180 -28.53 18.33 -9.23
N GLN A 181 -28.82 18.66 -10.48
CA GLN A 181 -30.05 19.34 -10.90
C GLN A 181 -31.06 18.34 -11.50
N GLY A 182 -32.30 18.75 -11.79
CA GLY A 182 -33.25 17.94 -12.57
C GLY A 182 -33.91 16.78 -11.82
N GLY A 183 -34.03 16.90 -10.49
CA GLY A 183 -34.72 15.92 -9.64
C GLY A 183 -33.89 14.68 -9.28
N TYR A 184 -32.60 14.67 -9.60
CA TYR A 184 -31.69 13.60 -9.20
C TYR A 184 -31.38 13.69 -7.70
N GLN A 185 -31.34 12.54 -7.04
CA GLN A 185 -31.00 12.41 -5.63
C GLN A 185 -29.69 11.66 -5.43
N ALA A 186 -29.05 11.92 -4.30
CA ALA A 186 -27.89 11.15 -3.86
C ALA A 186 -28.18 9.65 -3.78
N LEU A 187 -27.23 8.80 -4.15
CA LEU A 187 -27.31 7.35 -3.93
C LEU A 187 -27.59 6.99 -2.47
N SER A 188 -26.97 7.69 -1.52
CA SER A 188 -27.19 7.47 -0.09
C SER A 188 -28.61 7.74 0.39
N LYS A 189 -29.41 8.49 -0.39
CA LYS A 189 -30.80 8.85 -0.11
C LYS A 189 -31.80 8.04 -0.93
N ALA A 190 -31.34 7.02 -1.68
CA ALA A 190 -32.23 6.15 -2.44
C ALA A 190 -33.27 5.46 -1.52
N PRO A 191 -34.55 5.39 -1.92
CA PRO A 191 -35.57 4.63 -1.21
C PRO A 191 -35.14 3.18 -1.01
N SER A 192 -35.41 2.61 0.16
CA SER A 192 -34.94 1.27 0.54
C SER A 192 -35.34 0.17 -0.45
N GLU A 193 -36.50 0.31 -1.08
CA GLU A 193 -37.05 -0.59 -2.10
C GLU A 193 -36.30 -0.53 -3.44
N CYS A 194 -35.61 0.58 -3.71
CA CYS A 194 -34.76 0.75 -4.89
C CYS A 194 -33.31 0.33 -4.61
N VAL A 195 -32.91 0.17 -3.34
CA VAL A 195 -31.55 -0.21 -2.95
C VAL A 195 -31.35 -1.71 -3.02
N VAL A 196 -30.31 -2.14 -3.73
CA VAL A 196 -29.90 -3.54 -3.83
C VAL A 196 -28.52 -3.70 -3.23
N GLU A 197 -28.38 -4.55 -2.21
CA GLU A 197 -27.08 -4.90 -1.64
C GLU A 197 -26.29 -5.80 -2.60
N SER A 198 -24.97 -5.61 -2.63
CA SER A 198 -24.07 -6.48 -3.39
C SER A 198 -24.12 -7.89 -2.82
N THR A 199 -24.23 -8.89 -3.70
CA THR A 199 -24.15 -10.30 -3.31
C THR A 199 -22.71 -10.75 -3.04
N ILE A 200 -21.72 -9.95 -3.45
CA ILE A 200 -20.30 -10.20 -3.19
C ILE A 200 -19.96 -9.58 -1.83
N CYS A 201 -20.03 -10.38 -0.79
CA CYS A 201 -19.69 -10.01 0.58
C CYS A 201 -18.49 -10.86 1.06
N SER A 202 -18.00 -10.61 2.28
CA SER A 202 -16.99 -11.48 2.87
C SER A 202 -17.51 -12.92 2.88
N ASN A 203 -16.73 -13.87 2.35
CA ASN A 203 -16.98 -15.31 2.49
C ASN A 203 -16.82 -15.80 3.95
N ALA A 204 -17.04 -14.94 4.94
CA ALA A 204 -16.91 -15.22 6.36
C ALA A 204 -17.88 -16.32 6.84
N ALA A 205 -18.89 -16.69 6.05
CA ALA A 205 -19.83 -17.75 6.38
C ALA A 205 -19.32 -19.19 6.12
N GLN A 206 -18.16 -19.41 5.48
CA GLN A 206 -17.75 -20.77 5.07
C GLN A 206 -16.24 -21.09 5.17
N VAL A 207 -15.42 -20.26 5.78
CA VAL A 207 -14.00 -20.60 6.03
C VAL A 207 -13.71 -20.41 7.51
N GLY A 208 -13.90 -21.47 8.31
CA GLY A 208 -13.17 -21.60 9.58
C GLY A 208 -11.68 -21.38 9.30
N PRO A 209 -10.88 -20.85 10.26
CA PRO A 209 -9.53 -20.38 9.99
C PRO A 209 -8.75 -21.44 9.22
N ALA A 210 -8.53 -21.20 7.92
CA ALA A 210 -7.76 -22.12 7.10
C ALA A 210 -6.40 -22.23 7.77
N LYS A 211 -6.04 -23.45 8.22
CA LYS A 211 -4.80 -23.68 8.96
C LYS A 211 -3.65 -23.25 8.05
N ARG A 212 -2.95 -22.17 8.42
CA ARG A 212 -1.86 -21.63 7.61
C ARG A 212 -0.81 -22.72 7.38
N PRO A 213 -0.25 -22.84 6.17
CA PRO A 213 0.92 -23.70 5.97
C PRO A 213 2.03 -23.30 6.96
N PRO A 214 2.75 -24.25 7.56
CA PRO A 214 3.81 -23.93 8.53
C PRO A 214 4.86 -22.96 7.98
N ASN A 215 5.20 -23.11 6.69
CA ASN A 215 6.16 -22.28 5.97
C ASN A 215 5.58 -20.96 5.41
N ALA A 216 4.40 -20.53 5.87
CA ALA A 216 3.76 -19.28 5.45
C ALA A 216 3.69 -18.29 6.63
N PRO A 217 4.70 -17.40 6.79
CA PRO A 217 4.72 -16.40 7.86
C PRO A 217 3.72 -15.28 7.64
N TYR A 218 3.40 -14.55 8.71
CA TYR A 218 2.59 -13.33 8.64
C TYR A 218 3.43 -12.08 8.31
N ALA A 219 4.72 -12.08 8.68
CA ALA A 219 5.62 -10.97 8.42
C ALA A 219 6.90 -11.44 7.74
N ILE A 220 7.36 -10.65 6.78
CA ILE A 220 8.70 -10.75 6.22
C ILE A 220 9.42 -9.41 6.40
N ILE A 221 10.67 -9.46 6.84
CA ILE A 221 11.55 -8.30 7.01
C ILE A 221 12.81 -8.55 6.20
N ILE A 222 13.11 -7.63 5.28
CA ILE A 222 14.27 -7.70 4.40
C ILE A 222 15.29 -6.66 4.84
N GLU A 223 16.52 -7.13 4.98
CA GLU A 223 17.68 -6.37 5.47
C GLU A 223 18.84 -6.50 4.48
N PRO A 224 19.63 -5.45 4.22
CA PRO A 224 20.65 -5.46 3.17
C PRO A 224 21.89 -6.28 3.52
N SER A 225 22.15 -6.53 4.82
CA SER A 225 23.30 -7.33 5.25
C SER A 225 22.91 -8.42 6.26
N ARG A 226 23.83 -9.37 6.44
CA ARG A 226 23.65 -10.46 7.41
C ARG A 226 23.65 -9.92 8.83
N GLU A 227 24.56 -9.00 9.12
CA GLU A 227 24.78 -8.41 10.43
C GLU A 227 23.53 -7.63 10.87
N LEU A 228 22.92 -6.86 9.96
CA LEU A 228 21.68 -6.13 10.21
C LEU A 228 20.51 -7.09 10.44
N ALA A 229 20.36 -8.12 9.59
CA ALA A 229 19.35 -9.14 9.79
C ALA A 229 19.47 -9.86 11.14
N GLU A 230 20.69 -10.18 11.58
CA GLU A 230 20.97 -10.75 12.89
C GLU A 230 20.59 -9.80 14.02
N GLN A 231 20.91 -8.50 13.90
CA GLN A 231 20.54 -7.48 14.87
C GLN A 231 19.01 -7.35 15.00
N THR A 232 18.29 -7.21 13.89
CA THR A 232 16.82 -7.10 13.86
C THR A 232 16.16 -8.34 14.45
N CYS A 233 16.62 -9.55 14.09
CA CYS A 233 16.13 -10.79 14.67
C CYS A 233 16.39 -10.87 16.19
N ASN A 234 17.55 -10.41 16.66
CA ASN A 234 17.84 -10.36 18.09
C ASN A 234 16.94 -9.39 18.86
N GLN A 235 16.55 -8.25 18.25
CA GLN A 235 15.58 -7.34 18.86
C GLN A 235 14.19 -7.97 18.93
N ILE A 236 13.73 -8.65 17.87
CA ILE A 236 12.47 -9.41 17.90
C ILE A 236 12.47 -10.45 19.02
N LYS A 237 13.59 -11.19 19.21
CA LYS A 237 13.73 -12.14 20.32
C LYS A 237 13.67 -11.50 21.70
N LYS A 238 14.09 -10.25 21.86
CA LYS A 238 13.95 -9.49 23.12
C LYS A 238 12.47 -9.12 23.33
N PHE A 239 11.82 -8.54 22.34
CA PHE A 239 10.44 -8.06 22.47
C PHE A 239 9.43 -9.19 22.62
N LYS A 240 9.57 -10.28 21.85
CA LYS A 240 8.60 -11.38 21.84
C LYS A 240 8.48 -12.12 23.18
N LYS A 241 9.49 -12.06 24.04
CA LYS A 241 9.44 -12.68 25.40
C LYS A 241 8.31 -12.12 26.26
N HIS A 242 7.85 -10.90 25.95
CA HIS A 242 6.77 -10.23 26.66
C HIS A 242 5.38 -10.52 26.04
N LEU A 243 5.32 -11.23 24.91
CA LEU A 243 4.09 -11.62 24.21
C LEU A 243 3.77 -13.09 24.52
N LYS A 244 2.87 -13.32 25.48
CA LYS A 244 2.50 -14.69 25.89
C LYS A 244 1.35 -15.27 25.06
N ASN A 245 0.38 -14.44 24.67
CA ASN A 245 -0.83 -14.84 23.95
C ASN A 245 -1.12 -13.85 22.79
N PRO A 246 -0.75 -14.16 21.54
CA PRO A 246 -0.04 -15.36 21.08
C PRO A 246 1.46 -15.31 21.40
N THR A 247 2.09 -16.49 21.47
CA THR A 247 3.55 -16.60 21.42
C THR A 247 4.02 -16.39 19.99
N VAL A 248 4.97 -15.49 19.78
CA VAL A 248 5.49 -15.17 18.44
C VAL A 248 6.74 -16.00 18.14
N THR A 249 6.76 -16.60 16.95
CA THR A 249 7.90 -17.39 16.43
C THR A 249 8.61 -16.64 15.31
N ASP A 250 9.93 -16.73 15.25
CA ASP A 250 10.77 -16.06 14.26
C ASP A 250 11.85 -16.99 13.71
N VAL A 251 12.35 -16.67 12.51
CA VAL A 251 13.52 -17.32 11.92
C VAL A 251 14.37 -16.31 11.16
N LEU A 252 15.68 -16.53 11.21
CA LEU A 252 16.67 -15.77 10.46
C LEU A 252 17.08 -16.52 9.19
N LEU A 253 16.86 -15.91 8.03
CA LEU A 253 17.22 -16.44 6.71
C LEU A 253 18.39 -15.66 6.11
N VAL A 254 19.60 -16.10 6.42
CA VAL A 254 20.85 -15.51 5.90
C VAL A 254 21.77 -16.58 5.29
N GLY A 255 22.70 -16.13 4.42
CA GLY A 255 23.78 -16.98 3.90
C GLY A 255 24.78 -17.40 4.98
N GLY A 256 25.60 -18.41 4.69
CA GLY A 256 26.63 -18.90 5.61
C GLY A 256 26.14 -19.76 6.79
N THR A 257 24.83 -20.01 6.89
CA THR A 257 24.21 -20.96 7.82
C THR A 257 23.56 -22.11 7.07
N GLY A 258 23.47 -23.27 7.73
CA GLY A 258 22.96 -24.50 7.14
C GLY A 258 21.50 -24.35 6.68
N ALA A 259 21.25 -24.43 5.38
CA ALA A 259 19.91 -24.25 4.81
C ALA A 259 18.90 -25.25 5.39
N LYS A 260 19.34 -26.46 5.73
CA LYS A 260 18.48 -27.49 6.33
C LYS A 260 17.89 -27.06 7.67
N GLU A 261 18.69 -26.44 8.55
CA GLU A 261 18.22 -25.98 9.87
C GLU A 261 17.19 -24.85 9.75
N GLN A 262 17.40 -23.94 8.79
CA GLN A 262 16.45 -22.87 8.48
C GLN A 262 15.12 -23.44 7.96
N VAL A 263 15.17 -24.45 7.08
CA VAL A 263 13.98 -25.13 6.56
C VAL A 263 13.26 -25.88 7.66
N ASP A 264 13.98 -26.65 8.49
CA ASP A 264 13.39 -27.39 9.60
C ASP A 264 12.68 -26.45 10.59
N THR A 265 13.23 -25.26 10.81
CA THR A 265 12.60 -24.21 11.64
C THR A 265 11.35 -23.65 10.98
N LEU A 266 11.39 -23.32 9.68
CA LEU A 266 10.21 -22.87 8.94
C LEU A 266 9.07 -23.91 8.97
N MET A 267 9.40 -25.18 8.81
CA MET A 267 8.41 -26.26 8.77
C MET A 267 7.75 -26.54 10.13
N ARG A 268 8.33 -26.06 11.25
CA ARG A 268 7.68 -26.07 12.57
C ARG A 268 6.58 -25.00 12.70
N GLY A 269 6.53 -24.03 11.79
CA GLY A 269 5.63 -22.90 11.87
C GLY A 269 6.35 -21.66 12.38
N VAL A 270 6.45 -20.63 11.55
CA VAL A 270 7.07 -19.34 11.90
C VAL A 270 6.11 -18.19 11.61
N ASP A 271 6.05 -17.18 12.48
CA ASP A 271 5.22 -15.99 12.29
C ASP A 271 5.97 -14.85 11.59
N ILE A 272 7.26 -14.67 11.91
CA ILE A 272 8.12 -13.60 11.39
C ILE A 272 9.38 -14.18 10.74
N VAL A 273 9.64 -13.83 9.49
CA VAL A 273 10.90 -14.14 8.81
C VAL A 273 11.71 -12.86 8.69
N VAL A 274 12.96 -12.87 9.17
CA VAL A 274 13.95 -11.82 8.93
C VAL A 274 15.04 -12.40 8.04
N GLY A 275 15.48 -11.70 7.01
CA GLY A 275 16.54 -12.25 6.17
C GLY A 275 17.09 -11.33 5.12
N THR A 276 18.15 -11.80 4.45
CA THR A 276 18.77 -11.07 3.35
C THR A 276 18.11 -11.42 2.01
N PRO A 277 18.12 -10.48 1.03
CA PRO A 277 17.57 -10.65 -0.31
C PRO A 277 17.85 -12.01 -0.96
N GLY A 278 19.12 -12.41 -1.04
CA GLY A 278 19.53 -13.62 -1.74
C GLY A 278 18.98 -14.91 -1.13
N ARG A 279 19.06 -15.06 0.20
CA ARG A 279 18.57 -16.27 0.89
C ARG A 279 17.04 -16.33 0.87
N MET A 280 16.38 -15.20 1.03
CA MET A 280 14.92 -15.13 0.95
C MET A 280 14.42 -15.48 -0.45
N ALA A 281 15.08 -14.94 -1.48
CA ALA A 281 14.78 -15.24 -2.88
C ALA A 281 14.90 -16.74 -3.21
N ASP A 282 15.96 -17.41 -2.74
CA ASP A 282 16.18 -18.86 -2.93
C ASP A 282 15.06 -19.68 -2.27
N PHE A 283 14.70 -19.35 -1.04
CA PHE A 283 13.69 -20.12 -0.30
C PHE A 283 12.30 -19.96 -0.92
N ILE A 284 11.99 -18.80 -1.49
CA ILE A 284 10.72 -18.55 -2.17
C ILE A 284 10.71 -19.25 -3.53
N SER A 285 11.77 -19.12 -4.33
CA SER A 285 11.83 -19.75 -5.66
C SER A 285 11.80 -21.27 -5.60
N THR A 286 12.35 -21.87 -4.53
CA THR A 286 12.34 -23.32 -4.29
C THR A 286 11.11 -23.81 -3.51
N GLY A 287 10.13 -22.95 -3.23
CA GLY A 287 8.89 -23.30 -2.53
C GLY A 287 9.05 -23.61 -1.04
N LYS A 288 10.23 -23.39 -0.46
CA LYS A 288 10.52 -23.59 0.97
C LYS A 288 9.86 -22.52 1.84
N LEU A 289 9.70 -21.30 1.32
CA LEU A 289 9.01 -20.18 1.98
C LEU A 289 7.83 -19.73 1.12
N SER A 290 6.64 -19.67 1.72
CA SER A 290 5.40 -19.27 1.04
C SER A 290 4.95 -17.89 1.47
N LEU A 291 4.58 -17.04 0.50
CA LEU A 291 4.15 -15.65 0.74
C LEU A 291 2.63 -15.50 0.92
N VAL A 292 1.86 -16.59 0.78
CA VAL A 292 0.37 -16.56 0.74
C VAL A 292 -0.28 -16.06 2.04
N ALA A 293 0.42 -16.16 3.17
CA ALA A 293 -0.07 -15.70 4.47
C ALA A 293 0.50 -14.35 4.89
N VAL A 294 1.44 -13.77 4.12
CA VAL A 294 2.11 -12.53 4.48
C VAL A 294 1.11 -11.38 4.52
N ARG A 295 1.20 -10.59 5.59
CA ARG A 295 0.40 -9.41 5.91
C ARG A 295 1.24 -8.18 6.18
N PHE A 296 2.48 -8.39 6.62
CA PHE A 296 3.46 -7.34 6.85
C PHE A 296 4.66 -7.57 5.95
N PHE A 297 4.93 -6.60 5.08
CA PHE A 297 6.12 -6.57 4.24
C PHE A 297 6.99 -5.40 4.67
N VAL A 298 8.10 -5.68 5.34
CA VAL A 298 9.00 -4.66 5.87
C VAL A 298 10.29 -4.64 5.05
N LEU A 299 10.67 -3.46 4.59
CA LEU A 299 11.98 -3.16 4.03
C LEU A 299 12.70 -2.25 5.01
N ASP A 300 13.74 -2.75 5.66
CA ASP A 300 14.61 -1.93 6.49
C ASP A 300 15.88 -1.58 5.70
N GLU A 301 16.46 -0.41 6.00
CA GLU A 301 17.56 0.19 5.23
C GLU A 301 17.29 0.17 3.70
N ALA A 302 16.12 0.68 3.31
CA ALA A 302 15.61 0.53 1.95
C ALA A 302 16.50 1.17 0.88
N ASP A 303 17.17 2.28 1.18
CA ASP A 303 18.20 2.89 0.33
C ASP A 303 19.38 1.95 0.12
N GLY A 304 19.87 1.30 1.18
CA GLY A 304 20.89 0.26 1.09
C GLY A 304 20.45 -0.92 0.21
N LEU A 305 19.21 -1.39 0.37
CA LEU A 305 18.64 -2.46 -0.46
C LEU A 305 18.59 -2.07 -1.95
N LEU A 306 18.17 -0.84 -2.25
CA LEU A 306 18.05 -0.33 -3.62
C LEU A 306 19.44 -0.10 -4.25
N ALA A 307 20.40 0.45 -3.50
CA ALA A 307 21.78 0.67 -3.95
C ALA A 307 22.50 -0.63 -4.33
N GLN A 308 22.17 -1.74 -3.67
CA GLN A 308 22.68 -3.07 -3.99
C GLN A 308 21.98 -3.75 -5.18
N GLY A 309 21.00 -3.07 -5.81
CA GLY A 309 20.28 -3.60 -6.98
C GLY A 309 19.13 -4.56 -6.67
N ASN A 310 18.60 -4.57 -5.43
CA ASN A 310 17.52 -5.49 -5.04
C ASN A 310 16.11 -5.06 -5.53
N THR A 311 16.01 -4.00 -6.32
CA THR A 311 14.73 -3.43 -6.80
C THR A 311 13.82 -4.45 -7.48
N GLU A 312 14.35 -5.29 -8.39
CA GLU A 312 13.51 -6.27 -9.09
C GLU A 312 13.07 -7.41 -8.18
N LEU A 313 13.91 -7.80 -7.21
CA LEU A 313 13.52 -8.76 -6.19
C LEU A 313 12.34 -8.22 -5.39
N ILE A 314 12.44 -7.00 -4.86
CA ILE A 314 11.39 -6.36 -4.06
C ILE A 314 10.07 -6.32 -4.85
N ASN A 315 10.11 -5.94 -6.14
CA ASN A 315 8.93 -5.92 -7.00
C ASN A 315 8.30 -7.29 -7.20
N ARG A 316 9.15 -8.31 -7.39
CA ARG A 316 8.70 -9.69 -7.57
C ARG A 316 8.05 -10.21 -6.30
N LEU A 317 8.64 -9.94 -5.13
CA LEU A 317 8.08 -10.31 -3.84
C LEU A 317 6.75 -9.62 -3.60
N HIS A 318 6.66 -8.30 -3.79
CA HIS A 318 5.42 -7.54 -3.66
C HIS A 318 4.28 -8.13 -4.52
N ARG A 319 4.58 -8.51 -5.78
CA ARG A 319 3.60 -9.14 -6.69
C ARG A 319 3.13 -10.53 -6.25
N GLN A 320 3.95 -11.26 -5.49
CA GLN A 320 3.61 -12.60 -5.01
C GLN A 320 2.88 -12.59 -3.66
N ILE A 321 2.91 -11.47 -2.94
CA ILE A 321 2.21 -11.32 -1.66
C ILE A 321 0.76 -10.91 -1.94
N PRO A 322 -0.25 -11.54 -1.31
CA PRO A 322 -1.63 -11.13 -1.48
C PRO A 322 -1.86 -9.69 -1.01
N GLY A 323 -2.31 -8.83 -1.93
CA GLY A 323 -2.58 -7.42 -1.63
C GLY A 323 -3.74 -7.19 -0.66
N VAL A 324 -4.72 -8.10 -0.62
CA VAL A 324 -5.80 -8.12 0.38
C VAL A 324 -6.10 -9.54 0.83
N THR A 325 -6.48 -9.64 2.09
CA THR A 325 -6.78 -10.88 2.79
C THR A 325 -8.24 -11.28 2.68
N SER A 326 -8.56 -12.52 3.05
CA SER A 326 -9.95 -13.00 3.12
C SER A 326 -10.82 -12.21 4.10
N ASP A 327 -10.25 -11.60 5.15
CA ASP A 327 -10.95 -10.68 6.06
C ASP A 327 -11.07 -9.24 5.53
N GLY A 328 -10.61 -8.98 4.29
CA GLY A 328 -10.74 -7.69 3.62
C GLY A 328 -9.72 -6.64 4.06
N LYS A 329 -8.67 -7.04 4.79
CA LYS A 329 -7.56 -6.16 5.17
C LYS A 329 -6.51 -6.13 4.08
N ARG A 330 -5.83 -5.00 3.92
CA ARG A 330 -4.74 -4.83 2.95
C ARG A 330 -3.40 -5.32 3.51
N LEU A 331 -2.49 -5.67 2.62
CA LEU A 331 -1.06 -5.81 2.95
C LEU A 331 -0.57 -4.50 3.57
N GLN A 332 0.12 -4.61 4.71
CA GLN A 332 0.80 -3.49 5.34
C GLN A 332 2.27 -3.52 4.93
N MET A 333 2.67 -2.55 4.12
CA MET A 333 4.07 -2.33 3.77
C MET A 333 4.67 -1.28 4.70
N VAL A 334 5.86 -1.55 5.24
CA VAL A 334 6.63 -0.62 6.07
C VAL A 334 8.00 -0.46 5.42
N VAL A 335 8.42 0.77 5.20
CA VAL A 335 9.71 1.10 4.59
C VAL A 335 10.45 2.01 5.56
N CYS A 336 11.56 1.53 6.08
CA CYS A 336 12.49 2.30 6.91
C CYS A 336 13.72 2.63 6.07
N SER A 337 14.16 3.89 6.09
CA SER A 337 15.34 4.32 5.36
C SER A 337 15.92 5.58 5.97
N ALA A 338 17.25 5.70 5.95
CA ALA A 338 17.94 6.91 6.35
C ALA A 338 17.66 8.07 5.38
N THR A 339 17.37 7.77 4.11
CA THR A 339 17.15 8.73 3.03
C THR A 339 15.75 8.57 2.41
N LEU A 340 14.70 8.77 3.22
CA LEU A 340 13.29 8.70 2.78
C LEU A 340 12.99 9.54 1.54
N HIS A 341 13.76 10.61 1.32
CA HIS A 341 13.55 11.55 0.24
C HIS A 341 14.43 11.31 -1.00
N SER A 342 15.30 10.29 -0.97
CA SER A 342 16.03 9.88 -2.16
C SER A 342 15.07 9.50 -3.29
N PHE A 343 15.48 9.79 -4.52
CA PHE A 343 14.65 9.55 -5.70
C PHE A 343 14.20 8.09 -5.80
N ASP A 344 15.11 7.14 -5.52
CA ASP A 344 14.82 5.72 -5.64
C ASP A 344 13.84 5.22 -4.56
N VAL A 345 13.97 5.70 -3.32
CA VAL A 345 13.03 5.35 -2.23
C VAL A 345 11.65 5.90 -2.51
N ARG A 346 11.53 7.19 -2.89
CA ARG A 346 10.24 7.80 -3.28
C ARG A 346 9.59 7.06 -4.43
N LYS A 347 10.36 6.80 -5.50
CA LYS A 347 9.88 6.07 -6.69
C LYS A 347 9.41 4.66 -6.37
N MET A 348 10.10 3.96 -5.46
CA MET A 348 9.66 2.65 -4.97
C MET A 348 8.37 2.76 -4.16
N ALA A 349 8.29 3.71 -3.24
CA ALA A 349 7.12 3.94 -2.40
C ALA A 349 5.87 4.25 -3.25
N ASP A 350 5.99 5.16 -4.22
CA ASP A 350 4.89 5.53 -5.12
C ASP A 350 4.41 4.34 -5.97
N ARG A 351 5.33 3.44 -6.35
CA ARG A 351 4.99 2.26 -7.14
C ARG A 351 4.34 1.14 -6.32
N LEU A 352 4.79 0.92 -5.08
CA LEU A 352 4.44 -0.28 -4.31
C LEU A 352 3.46 0.00 -3.18
N MET A 353 3.49 1.18 -2.57
CA MET A 353 2.73 1.47 -1.36
C MET A 353 1.37 2.08 -1.69
N HIS A 354 0.36 1.66 -0.93
CA HIS A 354 -1.00 2.18 -1.02
C HIS A 354 -1.32 3.07 0.15
N PHE A 355 -1.68 4.33 -0.14
CA PHE A 355 -1.96 5.37 0.86
C PHE A 355 -0.86 5.47 1.94
N PRO A 356 0.43 5.66 1.55
CA PRO A 356 1.52 5.70 2.51
C PRO A 356 1.43 6.93 3.41
N THR A 357 1.73 6.75 4.69
CA THR A 357 1.97 7.84 5.63
C THR A 357 3.47 8.09 5.71
N TRP A 358 3.90 9.28 5.32
CA TRP A 358 5.29 9.69 5.47
C TRP A 358 5.54 10.19 6.89
N ILE A 359 6.43 9.51 7.61
CA ILE A 359 6.90 9.92 8.93
C ILE A 359 8.36 10.32 8.76
N ASP A 360 8.58 11.60 8.48
CA ASP A 360 9.92 12.17 8.40
C ASP A 360 10.27 12.83 9.74
N LEU A 361 11.29 12.28 10.41
CA LEU A 361 11.80 12.78 11.69
C LEU A 361 12.98 13.75 11.51
N LYS A 362 13.57 13.83 10.32
CA LYS A 362 14.75 14.65 10.03
C LYS A 362 14.41 15.94 9.28
N GLY A 363 13.34 15.96 8.48
CA GLY A 363 13.07 17.07 7.55
C GLY A 363 13.99 17.02 6.33
N GLN A 364 13.99 18.08 5.51
CA GLN A 364 14.97 18.24 4.42
C GLN A 364 16.39 18.23 4.99
N ASP A 365 17.32 17.54 4.29
CA ASP A 365 18.73 17.31 4.66
C ASP A 365 19.34 18.40 5.55
N SER A 366 19.13 18.29 6.85
CA SER A 366 19.86 19.06 7.85
C SER A 366 20.84 18.10 8.49
N VAL A 367 22.13 18.38 8.35
CA VAL A 367 23.12 17.85 9.29
C VAL A 367 22.63 18.28 10.67
N PRO A 368 22.32 17.35 11.59
CA PRO A 368 21.89 17.73 12.93
C PRO A 368 22.89 18.73 13.49
N GLU A 369 22.46 19.82 14.14
CA GLU A 369 23.38 20.80 14.76
C GLU A 369 24.38 20.13 15.72
N THR A 370 24.09 18.90 16.16
CA THR A 370 24.93 18.07 17.04
C THR A 370 26.03 17.28 16.32
N VAL A 371 26.06 17.24 14.98
CA VAL A 371 27.07 16.50 14.21
C VAL A 371 28.13 17.47 13.70
N HIS A 372 29.35 17.33 14.21
CA HIS A 372 30.49 18.15 13.80
C HIS A 372 31.40 17.35 12.86
N HIS A 373 31.55 17.82 11.63
CA HIS A 373 32.48 17.23 10.67
C HIS A 373 33.86 17.89 10.82
N VAL A 374 34.89 17.07 11.03
CA VAL A 374 36.30 17.52 11.08
C VAL A 374 37.05 16.93 9.91
N VAL A 375 37.79 17.78 9.18
CA VAL A 375 38.66 17.34 8.08
C VAL A 375 40.10 17.44 8.56
N LEU A 376 40.80 16.31 8.59
CA LEU A 376 42.25 16.28 8.86
C LEU A 376 43.01 16.02 7.56
N MET A 377 43.78 17.02 7.14
CA MET A 377 44.74 16.87 6.05
C MET A 377 45.96 16.12 6.60
N VAL A 378 46.20 14.90 6.12
CA VAL A 378 47.35 14.09 6.54
C VAL A 378 48.21 13.79 5.31
N ASP A 379 49.51 14.12 5.38
CA ASP A 379 50.51 13.66 4.41
C ASP A 379 51.04 12.29 4.87
N PRO A 380 50.64 11.17 4.24
CA PRO A 380 50.99 9.83 4.67
C PRO A 380 52.47 9.49 4.48
N ARG A 381 53.23 10.33 3.76
CA ARG A 381 54.69 10.19 3.65
C ARG A 381 55.41 10.81 4.84
N LYS A 382 54.82 11.84 5.46
CA LYS A 382 55.40 12.55 6.62
C LYS A 382 54.81 12.13 7.95
N ASP A 383 53.53 11.77 7.98
CA ASP A 383 52.82 11.37 9.19
C ASP A 383 52.48 9.87 9.17
N GLN A 384 53.18 9.11 10.01
CA GLN A 384 52.95 7.67 10.19
C GLN A 384 52.24 7.35 11.52
N ARG A 385 51.70 8.35 12.24
CA ARG A 385 51.04 8.15 13.54
C ARG A 385 49.79 7.28 13.44
N TRP A 386 49.18 7.17 12.26
CA TRP A 386 48.10 6.22 11.96
C TRP A 386 48.52 4.74 12.07
N LYS A 387 49.83 4.42 12.02
CA LYS A 387 50.34 3.03 12.17
C LYS A 387 50.42 2.57 13.62
N GLN A 388 50.44 3.50 14.56
CA GLN A 388 50.43 3.22 16.00
C GLN A 388 49.47 4.22 16.67
N PRO A 389 48.18 3.88 16.80
CA PRO A 389 47.21 4.80 17.38
C PRO A 389 47.55 5.07 18.85
N GLY A 390 48.23 6.19 19.10
CA GLY A 390 48.30 6.81 20.41
C GLY A 390 46.97 7.46 20.76
N ASN A 391 46.68 7.59 22.05
CA ASN A 391 45.33 7.89 22.55
C ASN A 391 44.70 9.23 22.12
N HIS A 392 45.43 10.14 21.46
CA HIS A 392 44.90 11.43 21.00
C HIS A 392 45.60 11.92 19.73
N ILE A 393 44.80 12.37 18.76
CA ILE A 393 45.26 13.10 17.58
C ILE A 393 44.99 14.58 17.82
N THR A 394 46.00 15.43 17.64
CA THR A 394 45.84 16.89 17.73
C THR A 394 45.05 17.38 16.51
N THR A 395 43.87 17.97 16.75
CA THR A 395 43.03 18.56 15.70
C THR A 395 43.51 19.96 15.33
N ASP A 396 42.93 20.56 14.30
CA ASP A 396 43.21 21.91 13.79
C ASP A 396 42.77 23.06 14.73
N GLU A 397 42.45 22.74 15.99
CA GLU A 397 42.00 23.65 17.06
C GLU A 397 40.72 24.46 16.75
N VAL A 398 40.07 24.25 15.60
CA VAL A 398 38.85 24.96 15.20
C VAL A 398 37.72 24.75 16.22
N HIS A 399 37.70 23.57 16.84
CA HIS A 399 36.73 23.17 17.86
C HIS A 399 37.23 23.37 19.30
N ALA A 400 38.39 24.03 19.52
CA ALA A 400 38.95 24.21 20.87
C ALA A 400 38.06 25.04 21.82
N LYS A 401 37.08 25.78 21.26
CA LYS A 401 36.09 26.56 22.02
C LYS A 401 34.71 25.89 22.09
N ASP A 402 34.53 24.75 21.44
CA ASP A 402 33.28 24.02 21.48
C ASP A 402 33.16 23.34 22.84
N ARG A 403 31.99 23.49 23.48
CA ARG A 403 31.69 22.82 24.75
C ARG A 403 31.37 21.36 24.48
N LEU A 404 32.39 20.58 24.13
CA LEU A 404 32.28 19.13 23.99
C LEU A 404 32.07 18.53 25.38
N ASN A 405 30.91 17.93 25.60
CA ASN A 405 30.58 17.30 26.87
C ASN A 405 31.29 15.94 26.94
N HIS A 406 32.54 15.92 27.41
CA HIS A 406 33.40 14.72 27.46
C HIS A 406 32.90 13.58 28.38
N ASN A 407 31.75 13.76 29.05
CA ASN A 407 31.20 12.82 30.04
C ASN A 407 30.00 12.00 29.55
N VAL A 408 29.68 12.00 28.26
CA VAL A 408 28.71 11.03 27.73
C VAL A 408 29.46 9.73 27.44
N GLU A 409 29.43 8.79 28.40
CA GLU A 409 29.71 7.39 28.09
C GLU A 409 28.65 6.87 27.11
N THR A 410 28.92 7.00 25.82
CA THR A 410 28.19 6.26 24.79
C THR A 410 28.52 4.78 24.94
N PRO A 411 27.52 3.88 25.09
CA PRO A 411 27.76 2.46 25.18
C PRO A 411 28.18 1.95 23.79
N GLY A 412 29.49 1.93 23.54
CA GLY A 412 30.07 1.42 22.31
C GLY A 412 31.39 2.10 22.01
N GLN A 413 32.49 1.56 22.54
CA GLN A 413 33.78 1.69 21.86
C GLN A 413 33.61 1.06 20.47
N SER A 414 33.30 1.88 19.47
CA SER A 414 33.36 1.46 18.07
C SER A 414 34.76 1.78 17.55
N PRO A 415 35.48 0.83 16.96
CA PRO A 415 36.75 1.12 16.33
C PRO A 415 36.56 2.16 15.23
N LEU A 416 37.49 3.11 15.13
CA LEU A 416 37.60 4.05 14.01
C LEU A 416 37.64 3.26 12.69
N ILE A 417 36.54 3.23 11.95
CA ILE A 417 36.48 2.62 10.60
C ILE A 417 36.75 3.75 9.60
N GLY A 418 38.00 3.88 9.15
CA GLY A 418 38.36 4.77 8.06
C GLY A 418 38.02 4.11 6.72
N GLN A 419 37.31 4.82 5.84
CA GLN A 419 37.24 4.44 4.42
C GLN A 419 38.45 5.03 3.68
N TYR A 420 39.24 4.16 3.05
CA TYR A 420 40.39 4.55 2.23
C TYR A 420 39.94 4.66 0.76
N CYS A 421 40.00 5.86 0.18
CA CYS A 421 39.70 6.10 -1.23
C CYS A 421 41.01 6.39 -1.99
N PRO A 422 41.51 5.49 -2.85
CA PRO A 422 42.78 5.68 -3.53
C PRO A 422 42.55 6.25 -4.93
N THR A 423 42.33 7.57 -5.04
CA THR A 423 42.70 8.34 -6.24
C THR A 423 42.48 9.84 -6.05
N SER A 424 43.55 10.60 -6.35
CA SER A 424 43.70 12.07 -6.42
C SER A 424 43.49 12.85 -5.12
N ASP A 425 44.61 13.35 -4.58
CA ASP A 425 44.79 14.27 -3.44
C ASP A 425 44.11 13.85 -2.12
N GLU A 426 44.94 13.32 -1.23
CA GLU A 426 44.60 12.54 -0.03
C GLU A 426 43.75 13.32 0.99
N GLN A 427 42.49 12.89 1.16
CA GLN A 427 41.61 13.28 2.27
C GLN A 427 41.09 12.02 2.97
N VAL A 428 41.27 11.97 4.30
CA VAL A 428 40.69 10.92 5.16
C VAL A 428 39.52 11.53 5.92
N TYR A 429 38.32 10.99 5.71
CA TYR A 429 37.11 11.45 6.37
C TYR A 429 36.88 10.67 7.66
N TRP A 430 36.67 11.39 8.78
CA TRP A 430 36.28 10.81 10.06
C TRP A 430 34.95 11.44 10.50
N SER A 431 34.01 10.61 10.94
CA SER A 431 32.78 11.05 11.62
C SER A 431 32.87 10.69 13.10
N VAL A 432 32.60 11.64 14.00
CA VAL A 432 32.46 11.41 15.44
C VAL A 432 31.00 11.58 15.84
#